data_AF-A0A7Y6ICS2-F1
#
_entry.id   AF-A0A7Y6ICS2-F1
#
_cell.length_a   1.000
_cell.length_b   1.000
_cell.length_c   1.000
_cell.angle_alpha   90.00
_cell.angle_beta   90.00
_cell.angle_gamma   90.00
#
_symmetry.space_group_name_H-M   'P 1'
#
loop_
_entity.id
_entity.type
_entity.pdbx_description
1 polymer ?
#
loop_
_entity_poly.entity_id
_entity_poly.type
_entity_poly.pdbx_seq_one_letter_code
_entity_poly.pdbx_strand_id
1 'polypeptide(L)'
;MKSTHDLLVTLARRHAFADLAALAPSAEVADVCEFGHRLLSLDAEDFAAEARSVPAELRRRARACHMPQTPREQPRGALESLRPAYGLLLEVIAVRWQRRELSPMIAAVHIASEYLPLLAFEPHLGHAGDPARWPDGLSAPGSRFGVIGDRDCDHTKSEQSATNRTLRVSVEPAEGWRAYFDRQHSQVAGALAVCVATCRNPCTAMHWIPPEPRAGLSVRARTALAFADTPLVRLRHAAPVGHGFGVPSPEEVLEAWERSRAALDKNAIGAAATKDDGFPLPGLPSLFAAVAEAPIEPSTLLAGVSEHVVTLLDRIPSDAV
;
A
#
# COMPACT_ATOMS: atom_id res chain seq x y z
N MET A 1 -32.51 13.93 -7.29
CA MET A 1 -32.24 13.31 -8.60
C MET A 1 -33.42 13.61 -9.49
N LYS A 2 -33.20 14.31 -10.62
CA LYS A 2 -34.27 14.71 -11.54
C LYS A 2 -34.11 14.08 -12.94
N SER A 3 -32.96 13.44 -13.24
CA SER A 3 -32.69 12.75 -14.53
C SER A 3 -31.75 11.55 -14.39
N THR A 4 -31.66 10.71 -15.42
CA THR A 4 -30.64 9.63 -15.53
C THR A 4 -29.23 10.21 -15.47
N HIS A 5 -29.00 11.34 -16.14
CA HIS A 5 -27.73 12.07 -16.08
C HIS A 5 -27.34 12.43 -14.63
N ASP A 6 -28.27 12.97 -13.84
CA ASP A 6 -28.01 13.30 -12.42
C ASP A 6 -27.59 12.06 -11.60
N LEU A 7 -28.18 10.90 -11.90
CA LEU A 7 -27.83 9.63 -11.26
C LEU A 7 -26.40 9.23 -11.62
N LEU A 8 -26.04 9.24 -12.90
CA LEU A 8 -24.70 8.85 -13.37
C LEU A 8 -23.61 9.78 -12.80
N VAL A 9 -23.85 11.10 -12.79
CA VAL A 9 -22.95 12.07 -12.15
C VAL A 9 -22.83 11.83 -10.64
N THR A 10 -23.93 11.46 -9.98
CA THR A 10 -23.90 11.11 -8.56
C THR A 10 -23.07 9.85 -8.31
N LEU A 11 -23.20 8.82 -9.13
CA LEU A 11 -22.39 7.60 -9.04
C LEU A 11 -20.90 7.90 -9.26
N ALA A 12 -20.56 8.70 -10.27
CA ALA A 12 -19.19 9.13 -10.55
C ALA A 12 -18.58 9.83 -9.33
N ARG A 13 -19.26 10.82 -8.75
CA ARG A 13 -18.78 11.58 -7.58
C ARG A 13 -18.65 10.73 -6.31
N ARG A 14 -19.37 9.62 -6.22
CA ARG A 14 -19.24 8.63 -5.13
C ARG A 14 -18.19 7.55 -5.44
N HIS A 15 -17.47 7.68 -6.55
CA HIS A 15 -16.48 6.71 -7.03
C HIS A 15 -17.06 5.31 -7.29
N ALA A 16 -18.37 5.21 -7.56
CA ALA A 16 -19.09 3.96 -7.80
C ALA A 16 -18.82 3.43 -9.22
N PHE A 17 -17.55 3.26 -9.58
CA PHE A 17 -17.10 2.99 -10.94
C PHE A 17 -17.65 1.70 -11.52
N ALA A 18 -17.78 0.62 -10.73
CA ALA A 18 -18.34 -0.64 -11.22
C ALA A 18 -19.82 -0.49 -11.61
N ASP A 19 -20.63 0.15 -10.75
CA ASP A 19 -22.04 0.40 -11.04
C ASP A 19 -22.21 1.34 -12.24
N LEU A 20 -21.34 2.36 -12.32
CA LEU A 20 -21.35 3.32 -13.42
C LEU A 20 -20.91 2.68 -14.75
N ALA A 21 -19.94 1.76 -14.74
CA ALA A 21 -19.55 0.99 -15.91
C ALA A 21 -20.70 0.12 -16.43
N ALA A 22 -21.45 -0.52 -15.53
CA ALA A 22 -22.61 -1.34 -15.90
C ALA A 22 -23.78 -0.52 -16.49
N LEU A 23 -23.85 0.77 -16.16
CA LEU A 23 -24.86 1.72 -16.65
C LEU A 23 -24.30 2.70 -17.70
N ALA A 24 -23.08 2.45 -18.20
CA ALA A 24 -22.36 3.42 -18.98
C ALA A 24 -23.07 3.71 -20.32
N PRO A 25 -23.35 4.98 -20.65
CA PRO A 25 -24.00 5.36 -21.91
C PRO A 25 -23.06 5.24 -23.12
N SER A 26 -21.76 5.02 -22.91
CA SER A 26 -20.78 4.82 -23.99
C SER A 26 -19.65 3.89 -23.55
N ALA A 27 -18.98 3.27 -24.53
CA ALA A 27 -17.78 2.47 -24.28
C ALA A 27 -16.65 3.30 -23.65
N GLU A 28 -16.51 4.57 -24.02
CA GLU A 28 -15.49 5.45 -23.45
C GLU A 28 -15.70 5.67 -21.94
N VAL A 29 -16.96 5.85 -21.50
CA VAL A 29 -17.29 5.96 -20.07
C VAL A 29 -17.04 4.64 -19.36
N ALA A 30 -17.40 3.50 -19.98
CA ALA A 30 -17.16 2.18 -19.42
C ALA A 30 -15.65 1.91 -19.20
N ASP A 31 -14.81 2.21 -20.19
CA ASP A 31 -13.35 2.03 -20.13
C ASP A 31 -12.73 2.84 -18.98
N VAL A 32 -13.12 4.12 -18.84
CA VAL A 32 -12.61 4.99 -17.76
C VAL A 32 -13.08 4.51 -16.40
N CYS A 33 -14.32 4.02 -16.30
CA CYS A 33 -14.84 3.44 -15.07
C CYS A 33 -14.12 2.14 -14.71
N GLU A 34 -13.81 1.27 -15.68
CA GLU A 34 -13.03 0.06 -15.43
C GLU A 34 -11.63 0.42 -14.88
N PHE A 35 -10.97 1.41 -15.46
CA PHE A 35 -9.69 1.93 -14.95
C PHE A 35 -9.82 2.46 -13.49
N GLY A 36 -10.86 3.25 -13.20
CA GLY A 36 -11.14 3.72 -11.85
C GLY A 36 -11.44 2.60 -10.86
N HIS A 37 -12.14 1.55 -11.31
CA HIS A 37 -12.47 0.39 -10.49
C HIS A 37 -11.21 -0.40 -10.10
N ARG A 38 -10.30 -0.65 -11.06
CA ARG A 38 -9.01 -1.33 -10.82
C ARG A 38 -8.17 -0.60 -9.78
N LEU A 39 -8.07 0.72 -9.89
CA LEU A 39 -7.38 1.56 -8.89
C LEU A 39 -8.03 1.42 -7.50
N LEU A 40 -9.36 1.45 -7.43
CA LEU A 40 -10.12 1.36 -6.19
C LEU A 40 -10.09 -0.06 -5.56
N SER A 41 -9.92 -1.11 -6.36
CA SER A 41 -9.70 -2.48 -5.90
C SER A 41 -8.24 -2.76 -5.53
N LEU A 42 -7.34 -1.78 -5.74
CA LEU A 42 -5.89 -1.91 -5.53
C LEU A 42 -5.28 -3.05 -6.34
N ASP A 43 -5.81 -3.30 -7.54
CA ASP A 43 -5.26 -4.28 -8.46
C ASP A 43 -4.01 -3.73 -9.15
N ALA A 44 -2.91 -3.68 -8.40
CA ALA A 44 -1.69 -3.00 -8.79
C ALA A 44 -1.01 -3.61 -10.03
N GLU A 45 -1.34 -4.85 -10.39
CA GLU A 45 -0.85 -5.53 -11.60
C GLU A 45 -1.49 -4.92 -12.87
N ASP A 46 -2.72 -4.43 -12.76
CA ASP A 46 -3.53 -3.99 -13.90
C ASP A 46 -3.51 -2.47 -14.13
N PHE A 47 -2.82 -1.69 -13.29
CA PHE A 47 -2.73 -0.23 -13.44
C PHE A 47 -2.03 0.20 -14.73
N ALA A 48 -1.19 -0.67 -15.30
CA ALA A 48 -0.42 -0.42 -16.52
C ALA A 48 -1.16 -0.79 -17.82
N ALA A 49 -2.37 -1.36 -17.73
CA ALA A 49 -3.16 -1.74 -18.90
C ALA A 49 -3.44 -0.55 -19.85
N GLU A 50 -3.58 -0.83 -21.14
CA GLU A 50 -3.90 0.20 -22.14
C GLU A 50 -5.33 0.72 -21.95
N ALA A 51 -5.49 1.84 -21.25
CA ALA A 51 -6.76 2.56 -21.13
C ALA A 51 -6.74 3.85 -21.97
N ARG A 52 -6.85 3.75 -23.31
CA ARG A 52 -6.67 4.91 -24.22
C ARG A 52 -7.67 6.05 -23.97
N SER A 53 -8.86 5.70 -23.49
CA SER A 53 -9.95 6.60 -23.08
C SER A 53 -9.61 7.43 -21.82
N VAL A 54 -8.54 7.07 -21.11
CA VAL A 54 -8.08 7.74 -19.89
C VAL A 54 -6.98 8.78 -20.21
N PRO A 55 -7.08 10.01 -19.67
CA PRO A 55 -6.07 11.05 -19.81
C PRO A 55 -4.65 10.56 -19.48
N ALA A 56 -3.68 10.96 -20.30
CA ALA A 56 -2.28 10.52 -20.17
C ALA A 56 -1.68 10.82 -18.79
N GLU A 57 -2.08 11.94 -18.18
CA GLU A 57 -1.70 12.32 -16.82
C GLU A 57 -2.13 11.28 -15.77
N LEU A 58 -3.40 10.89 -15.78
CA LEU A 58 -3.93 9.89 -14.84
C LEU A 58 -3.28 8.53 -15.07
N ARG A 59 -3.06 8.14 -16.33
CA ARG A 59 -2.31 6.92 -16.66
C ARG A 59 -0.87 6.96 -16.15
N ARG A 60 -0.18 8.09 -16.25
CA ARG A 60 1.20 8.24 -15.74
C ARG A 60 1.24 8.08 -14.21
N ARG A 61 0.30 8.72 -13.50
CA ARG A 61 0.17 8.61 -12.04
C ARG A 61 -0.17 7.18 -11.60
N ALA A 62 -1.08 6.49 -12.30
CA ALA A 62 -1.37 5.08 -12.04
C ALA A 62 -0.17 4.17 -12.28
N ARG A 63 0.61 4.39 -13.35
CA ARG A 63 1.87 3.67 -13.61
C ARG A 63 2.91 3.87 -12.50
N ALA A 64 2.92 5.02 -11.82
CA ALA A 64 3.80 5.22 -10.67
C ALA A 64 3.41 4.38 -9.44
N CYS A 65 2.16 3.90 -9.38
CA CYS A 65 1.65 3.03 -8.32
C CYS A 65 1.67 1.53 -8.71
N HIS A 66 1.97 1.22 -9.97
CA HIS A 66 1.95 -0.13 -10.52
C HIS A 66 3.06 -1.00 -9.93
N MET A 67 2.74 -2.25 -9.61
CA MET A 67 3.74 -3.25 -9.23
C MET A 67 4.22 -3.98 -10.49
N PRO A 68 5.51 -3.89 -10.88
CA PRO A 68 6.03 -4.55 -12.08
C PRO A 68 5.73 -6.04 -12.08
N GLN A 69 5.32 -6.58 -13.22
CA GLN A 69 4.93 -7.98 -13.41
C GLN A 69 6.08 -8.87 -13.88
N THR A 70 7.19 -8.26 -14.30
CA THR A 70 8.42 -8.98 -14.65
C THR A 70 9.65 -8.31 -14.03
N PRO A 71 10.75 -9.05 -13.82
CA PRO A 71 11.97 -8.47 -13.27
C PRO A 71 12.53 -7.31 -14.11
N ARG A 72 12.30 -7.30 -15.42
CA ARG A 72 12.86 -6.31 -16.36
C ARG A 72 11.89 -5.19 -16.75
N GLU A 73 10.66 -5.23 -16.27
CA GLU A 73 9.65 -4.25 -16.64
C GLU A 73 10.06 -2.83 -16.20
N GLN A 74 9.78 -1.87 -17.09
CA GLN A 74 10.06 -0.45 -16.92
C GLN A 74 8.82 0.38 -17.32
N PRO A 75 8.53 1.50 -16.63
CA PRO A 75 9.19 1.98 -15.41
C PRO A 75 8.96 1.05 -14.20
N ARG A 76 9.80 1.17 -13.16
CA ARG A 76 9.72 0.31 -11.95
C ARG A 76 8.50 0.57 -11.04
N GLY A 77 7.69 1.59 -11.33
CA GLY A 77 6.45 1.88 -10.61
C GLY A 77 6.66 1.96 -9.10
N ALA A 78 5.85 1.21 -8.34
CA ALA A 78 5.90 1.15 -6.88
C ALA A 78 7.23 0.61 -6.31
N LEU A 79 8.05 -0.09 -7.11
CA LEU A 79 9.40 -0.51 -6.69
C LEU A 79 10.42 0.62 -6.75
N GLU A 80 10.17 1.66 -7.56
CA GLU A 80 11.02 2.86 -7.54
C GLU A 80 10.78 3.67 -6.27
N SER A 81 9.51 3.81 -5.86
CA SER A 81 9.12 4.50 -4.63
C SER A 81 7.71 4.07 -4.24
N LEU A 82 7.50 3.82 -2.95
CA LEU A 82 6.19 3.48 -2.40
C LEU A 82 5.31 4.72 -2.20
N ARG A 83 5.87 5.93 -2.26
CA ARG A 83 5.14 7.17 -1.91
C ARG A 83 3.89 7.39 -2.76
N PRO A 84 3.91 7.23 -4.11
CA PRO A 84 2.70 7.35 -4.92
C PRO A 84 1.65 6.28 -4.55
N ALA A 85 2.08 5.04 -4.32
CA ALA A 85 1.21 3.95 -3.91
C ALA A 85 0.57 4.21 -2.54
N TYR A 86 1.32 4.77 -1.58
CA TYR A 86 0.80 5.19 -0.28
C TYR A 86 -0.20 6.34 -0.39
N GLY A 87 0.05 7.30 -1.28
CA GLY A 87 -0.94 8.34 -1.58
C GLY A 87 -2.24 7.74 -2.13
N LEU A 88 -2.16 6.77 -3.05
CA LEU A 88 -3.33 6.05 -3.56
C LEU A 88 -4.02 5.23 -2.46
N LEU A 89 -3.27 4.53 -1.60
CA LEU A 89 -3.82 3.79 -0.46
C LEU A 89 -4.64 4.70 0.47
N LEU A 90 -4.10 5.88 0.80
CA LEU A 90 -4.81 6.88 1.61
C LEU A 90 -6.09 7.38 0.91
N GLU A 91 -6.03 7.65 -0.40
CA GLU A 91 -7.20 8.04 -1.19
C GLU A 91 -8.27 6.93 -1.18
N VAL A 92 -7.88 5.67 -1.40
CA VAL A 92 -8.76 4.50 -1.34
C VAL A 92 -9.38 4.34 0.04
N ILE A 93 -8.60 4.47 1.13
CA ILE A 93 -9.11 4.39 2.50
C ILE A 93 -10.18 5.47 2.72
N ALA A 94 -9.93 6.71 2.30
CA ALA A 94 -10.88 7.80 2.45
C ALA A 94 -12.17 7.56 1.64
N VAL A 95 -12.06 7.12 0.39
CA VAL A 95 -13.20 6.81 -0.48
C VAL A 95 -14.03 5.66 0.11
N ARG A 96 -13.40 4.56 0.53
CA ARG A 96 -14.09 3.40 1.11
C ARG A 96 -14.75 3.76 2.45
N TRP A 97 -14.12 4.60 3.27
CA TRP A 97 -14.73 5.13 4.49
C TRP A 97 -16.02 5.90 4.21
N GLN A 98 -15.97 6.84 3.26
CA GLN A 98 -17.13 7.65 2.86
C GLN A 98 -18.29 6.78 2.32
N ARG A 99 -17.95 5.70 1.62
CA ARG A 99 -18.91 4.72 1.09
C ARG A 99 -19.40 3.70 2.12
N ARG A 100 -18.86 3.72 3.34
CA ARG A 100 -19.12 2.73 4.41
C ARG A 100 -18.72 1.29 4.01
N GLU A 101 -17.71 1.17 3.15
CA GLU A 101 -17.19 -0.11 2.68
C GLU A 101 -15.99 -0.53 3.55
N LEU A 102 -16.28 -0.93 4.79
CA LEU A 102 -15.24 -1.04 5.81
C LEU A 102 -14.35 -2.28 5.66
N SER A 103 -14.87 -3.40 5.15
CA SER A 103 -14.02 -4.56 4.84
C SER A 103 -12.91 -4.25 3.82
N PRO A 104 -13.19 -3.71 2.61
CA PRO A 104 -12.13 -3.32 1.68
C PRO A 104 -11.30 -2.12 2.19
N MET A 105 -11.85 -1.23 3.01
CA MET A 105 -11.06 -0.19 3.67
C MET A 105 -9.98 -0.79 4.59
N ILE A 106 -10.36 -1.76 5.43
CA ILE A 106 -9.43 -2.45 6.34
C ILE A 106 -8.41 -3.28 5.55
N ALA A 107 -8.79 -3.86 4.42
CA ALA A 107 -7.84 -4.50 3.51
C ALA A 107 -6.76 -3.51 3.02
N ALA A 108 -7.15 -2.30 2.62
CA ALA A 108 -6.19 -1.26 2.22
C ALA A 108 -5.26 -0.83 3.36
N VAL A 109 -5.79 -0.68 4.59
CA VAL A 109 -4.98 -0.40 5.79
C VAL A 109 -3.97 -1.53 6.05
N HIS A 110 -4.39 -2.77 5.85
CA HIS A 110 -3.51 -3.92 6.03
C HIS A 110 -2.40 -3.96 4.98
N ILE A 111 -2.71 -3.73 3.71
CA ILE A 111 -1.70 -3.62 2.64
C ILE A 111 -0.67 -2.54 3.00
N ALA A 112 -1.13 -1.38 3.47
CA ALA A 112 -0.22 -0.34 3.95
C ALA A 112 0.70 -0.88 5.07
N SER A 113 0.16 -1.62 6.04
CA SER A 113 0.99 -2.18 7.12
C SER A 113 2.08 -3.15 6.64
N GLU A 114 1.82 -3.94 5.59
CA GLU A 114 2.77 -4.92 5.05
C GLU A 114 3.99 -4.24 4.39
N TYR A 115 3.76 -3.11 3.71
CA TYR A 115 4.82 -2.36 3.01
C TYR A 115 5.48 -1.28 3.87
N LEU A 116 4.94 -0.97 5.05
CA LEU A 116 5.42 0.14 5.89
C LEU A 116 6.90 0.01 6.30
N PRO A 117 7.43 -1.19 6.58
CA PRO A 117 8.86 -1.38 6.72
C PRO A 117 9.67 -0.93 5.49
N LEU A 118 9.25 -1.28 4.28
CA LEU A 118 9.95 -0.90 3.06
C LEU A 118 9.91 0.61 2.83
N LEU A 119 8.80 1.27 3.16
CA LEU A 119 8.70 2.73 3.14
C LEU A 119 9.69 3.38 4.12
N ALA A 120 9.91 2.78 5.29
CA ALA A 120 10.91 3.27 6.26
C ALA A 120 12.35 3.14 5.74
N PHE A 121 12.63 2.09 4.97
CA PHE A 121 13.93 1.80 4.36
C PHE A 121 14.20 2.62 3.09
N GLU A 122 13.18 3.14 2.41
CA GLU A 122 13.30 3.84 1.13
C GLU A 122 14.38 4.96 1.13
N PRO A 123 14.54 5.80 2.17
CA PRO A 123 15.62 6.80 2.22
C PRO A 123 17.04 6.23 2.18
N HIS A 124 17.24 4.98 2.60
CA HIS A 124 18.55 4.31 2.64
C HIS A 124 18.79 3.45 1.40
N LEU A 125 17.73 2.86 0.84
CA LEU A 125 17.80 2.05 -0.38
C LEU A 125 17.80 2.90 -1.66
N GLY A 126 17.13 4.05 -1.63
CA GLY A 126 16.79 4.82 -2.84
C GLY A 126 15.75 4.13 -3.72
N HIS A 127 15.03 3.15 -3.17
CA HIS A 127 13.95 2.39 -3.82
C HIS A 127 13.10 1.66 -2.77
N ALA A 128 12.00 1.06 -3.21
CA ALA A 128 11.01 0.40 -2.36
C ALA A 128 11.22 -1.12 -2.23
N GLY A 129 12.46 -1.53 -2.01
CA GLY A 129 12.80 -2.95 -1.90
C GLY A 129 12.74 -3.76 -3.20
N ASP A 130 13.10 -3.15 -4.34
CA ASP A 130 13.30 -3.84 -5.60
C ASP A 130 14.33 -4.98 -5.47
N PRO A 131 13.93 -6.25 -5.71
CA PRO A 131 14.84 -7.39 -5.62
C PRO A 131 16.04 -7.34 -6.56
N ALA A 132 15.99 -6.53 -7.63
CA ALA A 132 17.12 -6.34 -8.54
C ALA A 132 18.17 -5.34 -8.04
N ARG A 133 17.90 -4.62 -6.94
CA ARG A 133 18.72 -3.48 -6.48
C ARG A 133 19.18 -3.63 -5.03
N TRP A 134 19.05 -4.82 -4.43
CA TRP A 134 19.49 -5.06 -3.07
C TRP A 134 20.98 -4.73 -2.87
N PRO A 135 21.37 -4.11 -1.74
CA PRO A 135 22.76 -3.79 -1.48
C PRO A 135 23.55 -5.07 -1.18
N ASP A 136 24.78 -5.15 -1.69
CA ASP A 136 25.70 -6.28 -1.49
C ASP A 136 25.92 -6.62 -0.01
N GLY A 137 25.77 -5.63 0.88
CA GLY A 137 25.86 -5.79 2.32
C GLY A 137 24.89 -6.82 2.91
N LEU A 138 23.75 -7.08 2.28
CA LEU A 138 22.82 -8.14 2.72
C LEU A 138 23.42 -9.54 2.55
N SER A 139 24.32 -9.73 1.59
CA SER A 139 24.98 -11.02 1.31
C SER A 139 26.48 -11.02 1.66
N ALA A 140 26.95 -10.00 2.37
CA ALA A 140 28.36 -9.89 2.77
C ALA A 140 28.76 -11.00 3.75
N PRO A 141 30.07 -11.35 3.83
CA PRO A 141 30.57 -12.29 4.83
C PRO A 141 30.11 -11.93 6.25
N GLY A 142 29.63 -12.94 6.98
CA GLY A 142 29.05 -12.77 8.31
C GLY A 142 27.59 -12.34 8.34
N SER A 143 26.96 -12.11 7.18
CA SER A 143 25.52 -11.85 7.09
C SER A 143 24.76 -13.16 7.21
N ARG A 144 23.71 -13.15 8.03
CA ARG A 144 22.75 -14.26 8.16
C ARG A 144 21.48 -14.04 7.32
N PHE A 145 21.37 -12.90 6.63
CA PHE A 145 20.18 -12.56 5.84
C PHE A 145 20.05 -13.52 4.66
N GLY A 146 18.92 -14.21 4.57
CA GLY A 146 18.69 -15.25 3.56
C GLY A 146 19.45 -16.57 3.79
N VAL A 147 20.10 -16.77 4.95
CA VAL A 147 20.70 -18.06 5.32
C VAL A 147 19.62 -18.94 5.96
N ILE A 148 19.29 -20.05 5.29
CA ILE A 148 18.23 -20.96 5.74
C ILE A 148 18.78 -21.92 6.80
N GLY A 149 18.05 -22.04 7.92
CA GLY A 149 18.35 -22.98 9.00
C GLY A 149 19.33 -22.43 10.05
N ASP A 150 19.76 -21.17 9.92
CA ASP A 150 20.53 -20.49 10.96
C ASP A 150 19.67 -20.30 12.21
N ARG A 151 20.13 -20.86 13.34
CA ARG A 151 19.41 -20.82 14.62
C ARG A 151 19.73 -19.59 15.47
N ASP A 152 20.80 -18.89 15.13
CA ASP A 152 21.21 -17.65 15.81
C ASP A 152 20.54 -16.42 15.18
N CYS A 153 19.95 -16.58 13.99
CA CYS A 153 19.13 -15.58 13.34
C CYS A 153 17.72 -15.53 13.94
N ASP A 154 17.23 -14.33 14.25
CA ASP A 154 15.87 -14.13 14.80
C ASP A 154 14.76 -14.28 13.75
N HIS A 155 15.10 -14.37 12.46
CA HIS A 155 14.12 -14.66 11.42
C HIS A 155 13.54 -16.07 11.60
N THR A 156 12.22 -16.16 11.51
CA THR A 156 11.49 -17.42 11.35
C THR A 156 11.93 -18.17 10.10
N LYS A 157 11.66 -19.48 10.02
CA LYS A 157 11.97 -20.27 8.81
C LYS A 157 11.33 -19.70 7.54
N SER A 158 10.11 -19.17 7.65
CA SER A 158 9.42 -18.48 6.55
C SER A 158 10.16 -17.24 6.10
N GLU A 159 10.56 -16.37 7.04
CA GLU A 159 11.32 -15.17 6.74
C GLU A 159 12.71 -15.50 6.16
N GLN A 160 13.40 -16.52 6.68
CA GLN A 160 14.66 -16.99 6.11
C GLN A 160 14.48 -17.47 4.66
N SER A 161 13.38 -18.17 4.35
CA SER A 161 13.08 -18.60 2.98
C SER A 161 12.74 -17.42 2.06
N ALA A 162 11.96 -16.46 2.53
CA ALA A 162 11.60 -15.27 1.77
C ALA A 162 12.81 -14.36 1.50
N THR A 163 13.64 -14.13 2.51
CA THR A 163 14.89 -13.35 2.40
C THR A 163 15.95 -14.09 1.56
N ASN A 164 15.96 -15.42 1.54
CA ASN A 164 16.80 -16.16 0.60
C ASN A 164 16.33 -15.95 -0.85
N ARG A 165 15.02 -16.02 -1.08
CA ARG A 165 14.43 -15.92 -2.42
C ARG A 165 14.54 -14.50 -3.00
N THR A 166 14.34 -13.46 -2.20
CA THR A 166 14.43 -12.07 -2.68
C THR A 166 15.82 -11.74 -3.25
N LEU A 167 16.89 -12.36 -2.73
CA LEU A 167 18.25 -12.15 -3.23
C LEU A 167 18.52 -12.73 -4.63
N ARG A 168 17.61 -13.55 -5.17
CA ARG A 168 17.77 -14.21 -6.48
C ARG A 168 16.57 -14.08 -7.42
N VAL A 169 15.42 -13.60 -6.94
CA VAL A 169 14.18 -13.58 -7.73
C VAL A 169 14.26 -12.67 -8.97
N SER A 170 15.19 -11.71 -8.98
CA SER A 170 15.40 -10.80 -10.13
C SER A 170 15.85 -11.51 -11.42
N VAL A 171 16.32 -12.76 -11.34
CA VAL A 171 16.67 -13.60 -12.50
C VAL A 171 15.69 -14.75 -12.73
N GLU A 172 14.65 -14.88 -11.89
CA GLU A 172 13.59 -15.86 -12.10
C GLU A 172 12.68 -15.45 -13.28
N PRO A 173 11.97 -16.42 -13.92
CA PRO A 173 10.92 -16.10 -14.88
C PRO A 173 9.77 -15.29 -14.25
N ALA A 174 8.92 -14.69 -15.10
CA ALA A 174 7.81 -13.84 -14.67
C ALA A 174 6.84 -14.51 -13.67
N GLU A 175 6.64 -15.82 -13.76
CA GLU A 175 5.84 -16.57 -12.78
C GLU A 175 6.49 -16.61 -11.39
N GLY A 176 7.81 -16.76 -11.31
CA GLY A 176 8.57 -16.75 -10.06
C GLY A 176 8.55 -15.37 -9.42
N TRP A 177 8.76 -14.34 -10.23
CA TRP A 177 8.63 -12.93 -9.82
C TRP A 177 7.27 -12.61 -9.22
N ARG A 178 6.17 -12.93 -9.93
CA ARG A 178 4.81 -12.72 -9.43
C ARG A 178 4.53 -13.53 -8.17
N ALA A 179 4.96 -14.79 -8.11
CA ALA A 179 4.80 -15.62 -6.90
C ALA A 179 5.57 -15.08 -5.68
N TYR A 180 6.67 -14.36 -5.88
CA TYR A 180 7.37 -13.67 -4.80
C TYR A 180 6.56 -12.47 -4.26
N PHE A 181 6.03 -11.64 -5.16
CA PHE A 181 5.17 -10.51 -4.76
C PHE A 181 3.84 -10.98 -4.16
N ASP A 182 3.27 -12.09 -4.60
CA ASP A 182 2.04 -12.63 -4.02
C ASP A 182 2.24 -13.12 -2.57
N ARG A 183 3.40 -13.73 -2.25
CA ARG A 183 3.52 -14.56 -1.02
C ARG A 183 4.63 -14.18 -0.05
N GLN A 184 5.63 -13.43 -0.50
CA GLN A 184 6.90 -13.31 0.24
C GLN A 184 7.35 -11.87 0.47
N HIS A 185 6.86 -10.90 -0.29
CA HIS A 185 7.28 -9.50 -0.14
C HIS A 185 7.06 -8.97 1.30
N SER A 186 5.91 -9.26 1.92
CA SER A 186 5.58 -8.80 3.28
C SER A 186 6.47 -9.46 4.34
N GLN A 187 6.85 -10.72 4.13
CA GLN A 187 7.83 -11.40 4.97
C GLN A 187 9.22 -10.76 4.86
N VAL A 188 9.65 -10.35 3.67
CA VAL A 188 10.92 -9.64 3.48
C VAL A 188 10.90 -8.26 4.14
N ALA A 189 9.80 -7.52 3.98
CA ALA A 189 9.61 -6.22 4.62
C ALA A 189 9.73 -6.33 6.15
N GLY A 190 9.01 -7.28 6.77
CA GLY A 190 9.10 -7.58 8.20
C GLY A 190 10.51 -8.00 8.63
N ALA A 191 11.14 -8.91 7.88
CA ALA A 191 12.49 -9.41 8.16
C ALA A 191 13.54 -8.29 8.15
N LEU A 192 13.46 -7.36 7.20
CA LEU A 192 14.33 -6.17 7.15
C LEU A 192 14.14 -5.30 8.39
N ALA A 193 12.90 -5.01 8.77
CA ALA A 193 12.63 -4.26 9.99
C ALA A 193 13.17 -4.97 11.25
N VAL A 194 13.01 -6.29 11.36
CA VAL A 194 13.59 -7.07 12.48
C VAL A 194 15.09 -6.88 12.56
N CYS A 195 15.81 -6.94 11.42
CA CYS A 195 17.27 -6.78 11.39
C CYS A 195 17.76 -5.45 11.99
N VAL A 196 17.02 -4.35 11.81
CA VAL A 196 17.43 -3.02 12.30
C VAL A 196 16.78 -2.64 13.63
N ALA A 197 15.62 -3.21 13.97
CA ALA A 197 14.78 -2.73 15.08
C ALA A 197 14.82 -3.62 16.34
N THR A 198 14.87 -4.94 16.18
CA THR A 198 14.58 -5.89 17.27
C THR A 198 15.49 -7.11 17.33
N CYS A 199 16.39 -7.30 16.36
CA CYS A 199 17.31 -8.44 16.35
C CYS A 199 18.23 -8.44 17.59
N ARG A 200 18.20 -9.54 18.33
CA ARG A 200 18.96 -9.81 19.55
C ARG A 200 20.40 -10.19 19.26
N ASN A 201 20.66 -10.79 18.11
CA ASN A 201 21.97 -11.25 17.66
C ASN A 201 22.32 -10.62 16.30
N PRO A 202 22.55 -9.30 16.23
CA PRO A 202 22.80 -8.60 14.98
C PRO A 202 24.03 -9.15 14.25
N CYS A 203 23.88 -9.38 12.95
CA CYS A 203 24.95 -9.82 12.05
C CYS A 203 25.34 -8.68 11.08
N THR A 204 26.24 -8.94 10.12
CA THR A 204 26.76 -7.89 9.24
C THR A 204 25.74 -7.38 8.20
N ALA A 205 24.55 -7.99 8.11
CA ALA A 205 23.52 -7.67 7.10
C ALA A 205 23.15 -6.18 7.00
N MET A 206 23.23 -5.43 8.12
CA MET A 206 22.85 -4.02 8.19
C MET A 206 24.08 -3.09 8.36
N HIS A 207 25.29 -3.57 8.06
CA HIS A 207 26.52 -2.77 8.18
C HIS A 207 26.74 -1.79 7.02
N TRP A 208 26.02 -1.96 5.92
CA TRP A 208 26.04 -1.01 4.80
C TRP A 208 25.33 0.31 5.13
N ILE A 209 24.54 0.37 6.21
CA ILE A 209 23.97 1.60 6.76
C ILE A 209 24.84 2.06 7.94
N PRO A 210 25.41 3.29 7.90
CA PRO A 210 26.21 3.81 9.00
C PRO A 210 25.42 3.87 10.32
N PRO A 211 26.07 3.77 11.50
CA PRO A 211 25.39 3.63 12.79
C PRO A 211 24.36 4.72 13.11
N GLU A 212 24.66 5.98 12.79
CA GLU A 212 23.79 7.12 13.12
C GLU A 212 22.51 7.16 12.27
N PRO A 213 22.57 7.11 10.91
CA PRO A 213 21.38 6.92 10.07
C PRO A 213 20.58 5.66 10.41
N ARG A 214 21.27 4.57 10.79
CA ARG A 214 20.63 3.31 11.17
C ARG A 214 19.82 3.41 12.48
N ALA A 215 20.22 4.28 13.41
CA ALA A 215 19.45 4.50 14.64
C ALA A 215 18.09 5.13 14.35
N GLY A 216 18.04 6.13 13.44
CA GLY A 216 16.78 6.72 12.97
C GLY A 216 15.88 5.70 12.27
N LEU A 217 16.47 4.90 11.36
CA LEU A 217 15.76 3.79 10.70
C LEU A 217 15.21 2.77 11.71
N SER A 218 15.97 2.42 12.73
CA SER A 218 15.56 1.48 13.79
C SER A 218 14.26 1.91 14.47
N VAL A 219 14.12 3.20 14.80
CA VAL A 219 12.89 3.75 15.40
C VAL A 219 11.71 3.66 14.43
N ARG A 220 11.91 4.04 13.15
CA ARG A 220 10.85 3.99 12.14
C ARG A 220 10.41 2.56 11.82
N ALA A 221 11.35 1.64 11.69
CA ALA A 221 11.09 0.22 11.50
C ALA A 221 10.37 -0.40 12.70
N ARG A 222 10.74 -0.03 13.94
CA ARG A 222 10.01 -0.46 15.14
C ARG A 222 8.57 0.06 15.15
N THR A 223 8.36 1.32 14.79
CA THR A 223 7.01 1.88 14.67
C THR A 223 6.21 1.19 13.57
N ALA A 224 6.82 0.85 12.44
CA ALA A 224 6.17 0.09 11.36
C ALA A 224 5.73 -1.31 11.81
N LEU A 225 6.60 -2.04 12.52
CA LEU A 225 6.27 -3.33 13.12
C LEU A 225 5.13 -3.19 14.14
N ALA A 226 5.21 -2.18 15.02
CA ALA A 226 4.15 -1.91 16.00
C ALA A 226 2.80 -1.59 15.33
N PHE A 227 2.80 -0.86 14.21
CA PHE A 227 1.59 -0.55 13.43
C PHE A 227 0.90 -1.82 12.91
N ALA A 228 1.66 -2.76 12.34
CA ALA A 228 1.13 -4.04 11.86
C ALA A 228 0.46 -4.87 12.97
N ASP A 229 0.88 -4.68 14.22
CA ASP A 229 0.33 -5.34 15.41
C ASP A 229 -0.82 -4.59 16.08
N THR A 230 -1.25 -3.45 15.54
CA THR A 230 -2.31 -2.66 16.16
C THR A 230 -3.69 -3.30 16.05
N PRO A 231 -4.63 -2.97 16.97
CA PRO A 231 -6.01 -3.42 16.88
C PRO A 231 -6.68 -3.10 15.53
N LEU A 232 -6.37 -1.94 14.91
CA LEU A 232 -6.93 -1.55 13.62
C LEU A 232 -6.54 -2.55 12.51
N VAL A 233 -5.25 -2.89 12.38
CA VAL A 233 -4.78 -3.84 11.35
C VAL A 233 -5.33 -5.25 11.62
N ARG A 234 -5.47 -5.62 12.88
CA ARG A 234 -6.04 -6.92 13.30
C ARG A 234 -7.51 -7.07 12.96
N LEU A 235 -8.25 -5.99 12.71
CA LEU A 235 -9.64 -6.07 12.23
C LEU A 235 -9.77 -6.89 10.94
N ARG A 236 -8.74 -6.96 10.09
CA ARG A 236 -8.74 -7.83 8.89
C ARG A 236 -9.00 -9.29 9.24
N HIS A 237 -8.51 -9.74 10.38
CA HIS A 237 -8.58 -11.12 10.84
C HIS A 237 -9.63 -11.32 11.94
N ALA A 238 -10.26 -10.24 12.41
CA ALA A 238 -11.29 -10.28 13.43
C ALA A 238 -12.64 -10.69 12.83
N ALA A 239 -12.72 -11.93 12.36
CA ALA A 239 -13.95 -12.71 12.41
C ALA A 239 -13.82 -13.65 13.62
N PRO A 240 -14.18 -13.21 14.84
CA PRO A 240 -14.15 -14.11 15.98
C PRO A 240 -15.15 -15.24 15.72
N VAL A 241 -14.64 -16.46 15.80
CA VAL A 241 -15.43 -17.68 16.08
C VAL A 241 -16.56 -17.34 17.05
N GLY A 242 -17.81 -17.33 16.55
CA GLY A 242 -18.99 -17.04 17.36
C GLY A 242 -20.23 -16.64 16.55
N HIS A 243 -20.18 -15.52 15.82
CA HIS A 243 -21.34 -14.99 15.07
C HIS A 243 -20.91 -14.43 13.69
N GLY A 244 -20.01 -15.17 13.04
CA GLY A 244 -19.18 -14.70 11.94
C GLY A 244 -19.94 -14.36 10.66
N PHE A 245 -20.28 -13.08 10.48
CA PHE A 245 -20.44 -12.39 9.19
C PHE A 245 -20.21 -10.86 9.32
N GLY A 246 -19.70 -10.38 10.46
CA GLY A 246 -19.65 -8.94 10.78
C GLY A 246 -18.62 -8.19 9.95
N VAL A 247 -19.08 -7.34 9.03
CA VAL A 247 -18.30 -6.19 8.55
C VAL A 247 -18.16 -5.24 9.74
N PRO A 248 -16.95 -4.78 10.10
CA PRO A 248 -16.80 -3.86 11.24
C PRO A 248 -17.61 -2.59 10.96
N SER A 249 -18.27 -2.07 11.99
CA SER A 249 -18.96 -0.79 11.97
C SER A 249 -17.98 0.39 12.00
N PRO A 250 -18.39 1.60 11.58
CA PRO A 250 -17.54 2.78 11.70
C PRO A 250 -17.05 3.04 13.12
N GLU A 251 -17.90 2.78 14.11
CA GLU A 251 -17.61 2.93 15.52
C GLU A 251 -16.51 1.96 15.96
N GLU A 252 -16.63 0.66 15.61
CA GLU A 252 -15.61 -0.34 15.91
C GLU A 252 -14.25 -0.01 15.27
N VAL A 253 -14.25 0.53 14.05
CA VAL A 253 -13.03 0.98 13.37
C VAL A 253 -12.39 2.14 14.11
N LEU A 254 -13.17 3.15 14.51
CA LEU A 254 -12.65 4.33 15.22
C LEU A 254 -12.12 3.96 16.62
N GLU A 255 -12.83 3.11 17.36
CA GLU A 255 -12.36 2.60 18.65
C GLU A 255 -11.07 1.80 18.51
N ALA A 256 -10.99 0.94 17.48
CA ALA A 256 -9.76 0.21 17.18
C ALA A 256 -8.62 1.17 16.83
N TRP A 257 -8.89 2.22 16.05
CA TRP A 257 -7.90 3.23 15.69
C TRP A 257 -7.43 4.03 16.90
N GLU A 258 -8.32 4.44 17.80
CA GLU A 258 -7.95 5.14 19.03
C GLU A 258 -7.00 4.31 19.91
N ARG A 259 -7.31 3.03 20.11
CA ARG A 259 -6.40 2.10 20.82
C ARG A 259 -5.07 1.92 20.09
N SER A 260 -5.09 1.91 18.75
CA SER A 260 -3.90 1.81 17.92
C SER A 260 -3.00 3.04 18.09
N ARG A 261 -3.56 4.25 18.08
CA ARG A 261 -2.83 5.51 18.32
C ARG A 261 -2.15 5.50 19.68
N ALA A 262 -2.85 5.10 20.73
CA ALA A 262 -2.28 5.00 22.08
C ALA A 262 -1.14 3.96 22.18
N ALA A 263 -1.25 2.85 21.43
CA ALA A 263 -0.19 1.84 21.36
C ALA A 263 1.05 2.34 20.60
N LEU A 264 0.85 3.15 19.56
CA LEU A 264 1.92 3.72 18.74
C LEU A 264 2.63 4.91 19.39
N ASP A 265 1.92 5.69 20.21
CA ASP A 265 2.46 6.86 20.91
C ASP A 265 3.45 6.47 22.02
N LYS A 266 4.65 6.07 21.59
CA LYS A 266 5.77 5.61 22.42
C LYS A 266 7.09 6.27 22.04
N ASN A 267 7.11 6.98 20.92
CA ASN A 267 8.27 7.69 20.38
C ASN A 267 7.79 8.80 19.42
N ALA A 268 8.68 9.70 19.01
CA ALA A 268 8.33 10.85 18.16
C ALA A 268 7.71 10.46 16.80
N ILE A 269 8.09 9.32 16.22
CA ILE A 269 7.55 8.83 14.95
C ILE A 269 6.12 8.31 15.17
N GLY A 270 5.91 7.47 16.18
CA GLY A 270 4.58 6.93 16.51
C GLY A 270 3.60 7.99 17.00
N ALA A 271 4.09 9.02 17.71
CA ALA A 271 3.30 10.17 18.14
C ALA A 271 2.67 10.94 16.96
N ALA A 272 3.21 10.82 15.75
CA ALA A 272 2.60 11.41 14.56
C ALA A 272 1.18 10.87 14.29
N ALA A 273 0.87 9.65 14.73
CA ALA A 273 -0.48 9.08 14.66
C ALA A 273 -1.50 9.85 15.53
N THR A 274 -1.05 10.67 16.49
CA THR A 274 -1.93 11.44 17.38
C THR A 274 -2.36 12.79 16.81
N LYS A 275 -1.85 13.18 15.63
CA LYS A 275 -2.29 14.40 14.95
C LYS A 275 -3.75 14.29 14.52
N ASP A 276 -4.42 15.44 14.48
CA ASP A 276 -5.73 15.59 13.86
C ASP A 276 -5.55 16.32 12.53
N ASP A 277 -5.42 15.55 11.46
CA ASP A 277 -5.10 16.02 10.10
C ASP A 277 -6.33 16.03 9.18
N GLY A 278 -7.54 15.89 9.74
CA GLY A 278 -8.80 15.89 8.99
C GLY A 278 -9.04 14.63 8.15
N PHE A 279 -8.14 13.64 8.22
CA PHE A 279 -8.33 12.35 7.56
C PHE A 279 -9.36 11.50 8.33
N PRO A 280 -10.14 10.62 7.65
CA PRO A 280 -11.12 9.76 8.32
C PRO A 280 -10.59 8.89 9.46
N LEU A 281 -9.31 8.54 9.40
CA LEU A 281 -8.53 7.95 10.48
C LEU A 281 -7.47 8.98 10.90
N PRO A 282 -7.79 9.92 11.82
CA PRO A 282 -6.94 11.07 12.10
C PRO A 282 -5.51 10.65 12.46
N GLY A 283 -4.53 11.30 11.83
CA GLY A 283 -3.11 11.07 12.05
C GLY A 283 -2.53 9.91 11.25
N LEU A 284 -3.32 9.15 10.49
CA LEU A 284 -2.80 8.05 9.66
C LEU A 284 -1.86 8.55 8.54
N PRO A 285 -2.21 9.59 7.73
CA PRO A 285 -1.25 10.19 6.80
C PRO A 285 0.00 10.69 7.51
N SER A 286 -0.18 11.35 8.65
CA SER A 286 0.92 11.86 9.47
C SER A 286 1.88 10.77 9.95
N LEU A 287 1.37 9.61 10.35
CA LEU A 287 2.17 8.43 10.71
C LEU A 287 2.98 7.92 9.51
N PHE A 288 2.33 7.75 8.35
CA PHE A 288 3.02 7.28 7.14
C PHE A 288 4.11 8.26 6.70
N ALA A 289 3.84 9.56 6.75
CA ALA A 289 4.84 10.59 6.45
C ALA A 289 6.03 10.55 7.41
N ALA A 290 5.78 10.37 8.72
CA ALA A 290 6.84 10.25 9.72
C ALA A 290 7.70 8.98 9.52
N VAL A 291 7.09 7.87 9.15
CA VAL A 291 7.82 6.62 8.84
C VAL A 291 8.61 6.74 7.53
N ALA A 292 8.06 7.43 6.52
CA ALA A 292 8.73 7.64 5.23
C ALA A 292 9.89 8.63 5.29
N GLU A 293 9.97 9.45 6.35
CA GLU A 293 10.84 10.64 6.41
C GLU A 293 10.58 11.59 5.22
N ALA A 294 9.34 11.64 4.75
CA ALA A 294 8.92 12.42 3.59
C ALA A 294 7.41 12.71 3.66
N PRO A 295 6.91 13.77 3.01
CA PRO A 295 5.48 14.00 2.89
C PRO A 295 4.78 12.83 2.21
N ILE A 296 3.68 12.37 2.82
CA ILE A 296 2.76 11.37 2.28
C ILE A 296 1.35 11.91 2.51
N GLU A 297 0.71 12.33 1.43
CA GLU A 297 -0.65 12.87 1.45
C GLU A 297 -1.57 11.98 0.62
N PRO A 298 -2.88 11.96 0.90
CA PRO A 298 -3.84 11.31 0.03
C PRO A 298 -3.69 11.81 -1.41
N SER A 299 -3.65 10.87 -2.35
CA SER A 299 -3.66 11.19 -3.78
C SER A 299 -5.01 11.79 -4.20
N THR A 300 -5.05 12.27 -5.44
CA THR A 300 -6.23 12.77 -6.16
C THR A 300 -6.44 12.01 -7.47
N LEU A 301 -6.02 10.75 -7.52
CA LEU A 301 -6.04 9.94 -8.73
C LEU A 301 -7.45 9.42 -9.01
N LEU A 302 -8.12 8.86 -8.00
CA LEU A 302 -9.53 8.45 -8.10
C LEU A 302 -10.44 9.66 -8.29
N ALA A 303 -10.16 10.77 -7.60
CA ALA A 303 -10.86 12.04 -7.80
C ALA A 303 -10.73 12.53 -9.25
N GLY A 304 -9.51 12.53 -9.80
CA GLY A 304 -9.28 12.91 -11.19
C GLY A 304 -9.96 11.99 -12.21
N VAL A 305 -10.04 10.69 -11.92
CA VAL A 305 -10.83 9.75 -12.75
C VAL A 305 -12.32 10.08 -12.66
N SER A 306 -12.85 10.32 -11.46
CA SER A 306 -14.25 10.72 -11.25
C SER A 306 -14.62 12.00 -12.02
N GLU A 307 -13.78 13.03 -11.93
CA GLU A 307 -13.96 14.30 -12.64
C GLU A 307 -13.94 14.12 -14.17
N HIS A 308 -13.04 13.27 -14.68
CA HIS A 308 -12.99 12.94 -16.10
C HIS A 308 -14.27 12.22 -16.55
N VAL A 309 -14.78 11.27 -15.76
CA VAL A 309 -16.06 10.61 -16.07
C VAL A 309 -17.22 11.61 -16.10
N VAL A 310 -17.31 12.52 -15.14
CA VAL A 310 -18.34 13.59 -15.15
C VAL A 310 -18.24 14.43 -16.42
N THR A 311 -17.01 14.81 -16.80
CA THR A 311 -16.77 15.57 -18.05
C THR A 311 -17.23 14.81 -19.29
N LEU A 312 -17.05 13.48 -19.33
CA LEU A 312 -17.55 12.65 -20.43
C LEU A 312 -19.07 12.58 -20.45
N LEU A 313 -19.71 12.41 -19.29
CA LEU A 313 -21.17 12.37 -19.16
C LEU A 313 -21.82 13.69 -19.61
N ASP A 314 -21.24 14.84 -19.23
CA ASP A 314 -21.73 16.17 -19.61
C ASP A 314 -21.67 16.43 -21.13
N ARG A 315 -20.87 15.66 -21.88
CA ARG A 315 -20.78 15.76 -23.36
C ARG A 315 -21.83 14.94 -24.09
N ILE A 316 -22.52 14.03 -23.39
CA ILE A 316 -23.51 13.14 -24.02
C ILE A 316 -24.83 13.91 -24.13
N PRO A 317 -25.42 14.01 -25.34
CA PRO A 317 -26.70 14.69 -25.53
C PRO A 317 -27.77 14.10 -24.61
N SER A 318 -28.62 14.96 -24.03
CA SER A 318 -29.66 14.56 -23.06
C SER A 318 -30.69 13.57 -23.64
N ASP A 319 -30.78 13.45 -24.96
CA ASP A 319 -31.68 12.54 -25.67
C ASP A 319 -31.08 11.12 -25.87
N ALA A 320 -29.82 10.90 -25.48
CA ALA A 320 -29.08 9.66 -25.65
C ALA A 320 -28.83 8.87 -24.33
N VAL A 321 -29.39 9.35 -23.20
CA VAL A 321 -29.20 8.80 -21.84
C VAL A 321 -30.54 8.46 -21.18
#